data_AF-A0A0F4RE82-F1
#
_entry.id   AF-A0A0F4RE82-F1
#
_cell.length_a   1.000
_cell.length_b   1.000
_cell.length_c   1.000
_cell.angle_alpha   90.00
_cell.angle_beta   90.00
_cell.angle_gamma   90.00
#
_symmetry.space_group_name_H-M   'P 1'
#
loop_
_entity.id
_entity.type
_entity.pdbx_description
1 polymer ?
#
loop_
_entity_poly.entity_id
_entity_poly.type
_entity_poly.pdbx_seq_one_letter_code
_entity_poly.pdbx_strand_id
1 'polypeptide(L)'
;MRGSRRRRATNAPPIVFNSNEVALGEICVIGERANQSSRDVILRFADLLTDIYGRRLAVTFAGRNIQSCPRPSRVYLRLYSGRPPSGLLNADLRQMDRDYDIRLPAHWREPVASPAQTNGYFGYRGAVAHLLVRQAPATNLSDVERAFYRSILIEELFQVVSFGADVLKFDLDRPFLSKLQEHPVNLRNFSWYSTEFMAGLLASNPQGLCSFDVMMLHALAGSGLNSVNSPELIRFMETNFDALVRASETTISEPSYAMLLDPNCSDLPD
;
A
#
# COMPACT_ATOMS: atom_id res chain seq x y z
N MET A 1 -3.53 -31.22 8.79
CA MET A 1 -2.55 -30.09 8.79
C MET A 1 -2.43 -29.58 10.22
N ARG A 2 -1.30 -29.82 10.89
CA ARG A 2 -1.02 -29.25 12.22
C ARG A 2 -0.55 -27.81 12.02
N GLY A 3 -1.38 -26.84 12.42
CA GLY A 3 -1.05 -25.42 12.33
C GLY A 3 0.18 -25.10 13.18
N SER A 4 1.25 -24.63 12.56
CA SER A 4 2.41 -24.09 13.25
C SER A 4 2.13 -22.66 13.73
N ARG A 5 1.12 -22.48 14.58
CA ARG A 5 1.04 -21.30 15.45
C ARG A 5 1.97 -21.54 16.63
N ARG A 6 3.29 -21.53 16.40
CA ARG A 6 4.22 -21.28 17.50
C ARG A 6 3.90 -19.87 18.00
N ARG A 7 3.29 -19.76 19.19
CA ARG A 7 3.18 -18.47 19.88
C ARG A 7 4.57 -17.83 19.86
N ARG A 8 4.67 -16.57 19.41
CA ARG A 8 5.89 -15.78 19.61
C ARG A 8 6.26 -15.88 21.09
N ALA A 9 7.55 -15.99 21.38
CA ALA A 9 8.04 -16.04 22.75
C ALA A 9 7.41 -14.88 23.54
N THR A 10 6.99 -15.13 24.78
CA THR A 10 6.35 -14.16 25.68
C THR A 10 7.23 -12.93 26.01
N ASN A 11 8.49 -12.95 25.56
CA ASN A 11 9.50 -11.94 25.79
C ASN A 11 9.85 -11.17 24.50
N ALA A 12 9.08 -11.36 23.42
CA ALA A 12 9.25 -10.57 22.21
C ALA A 12 8.82 -9.12 22.50
N PRO A 13 9.59 -8.11 22.05
CA PRO A 13 9.18 -6.72 22.20
C PRO A 13 7.82 -6.49 21.54
N PRO A 14 7.00 -5.56 22.07
CA PRO A 14 5.72 -5.22 21.46
C PRO A 14 5.93 -4.78 20.01
N ILE A 15 4.98 -5.14 19.13
CA ILE A 15 5.00 -4.64 17.76
C ILE A 15 4.69 -3.15 17.82
N VAL A 16 5.61 -2.35 17.30
CA VAL A 16 5.49 -0.89 17.22
C VAL A 16 5.19 -0.54 15.77
N PHE A 17 4.04 0.09 15.54
CA PHE A 17 3.61 0.54 14.21
C PHE A 17 3.88 2.04 14.08
N ASN A 18 5.14 2.39 13.85
CA ASN A 18 5.48 3.79 13.61
C ASN A 18 5.22 4.12 12.14
N SER A 19 4.17 4.89 11.86
CA SER A 19 3.84 5.32 10.49
C SER A 19 5.00 6.04 9.84
N ASN A 20 5.76 6.85 10.59
CA ASN A 20 6.93 7.55 10.08
C ASN A 20 8.07 6.59 9.66
N GLU A 21 8.21 5.42 10.29
CA GLU A 21 9.32 4.51 9.95
C GLU A 21 9.18 3.95 8.53
N VAL A 22 7.96 3.64 8.11
CA VAL A 22 7.68 3.10 6.77
C VAL A 22 7.35 4.21 5.77
N ALA A 23 6.56 5.21 6.14
CA ALA A 23 6.21 6.34 5.26
C ALA A 23 7.43 7.16 4.83
N LEU A 24 8.47 7.25 5.69
CA LEU A 24 9.69 8.01 5.40
C LEU A 24 10.84 7.14 4.87
N GLY A 25 10.61 5.83 4.71
CA GLY A 25 11.63 4.91 4.24
C GLY A 25 11.67 4.83 2.73
N GLU A 26 12.87 4.75 2.13
CA GLU A 26 13.01 4.68 0.68
C GLU A 26 12.21 3.54 0.07
N ILE A 27 11.57 3.81 -1.07
CA ILE A 27 10.89 2.81 -1.89
C ILE A 27 11.92 2.25 -2.89
N CYS A 28 12.21 0.96 -2.80
CA CYS A 28 12.97 0.28 -3.84
C CYS A 28 12.04 -0.54 -4.74
N VAL A 29 11.93 -0.12 -6.00
CA VAL A 29 11.14 -0.80 -7.03
C VAL A 29 12.02 -1.86 -7.68
N ILE A 30 11.57 -3.11 -7.68
CA ILE A 30 12.30 -4.28 -8.22
C ILE A 30 11.42 -5.09 -9.17
N GLY A 31 12.03 -6.01 -9.91
CA GLY A 31 11.32 -6.92 -10.80
C GLY A 31 11.33 -6.46 -12.25
N GLU A 32 10.17 -6.44 -12.89
CA GLU A 32 10.07 -5.92 -14.25
C GLU A 32 10.22 -4.38 -14.25
N ARG A 33 10.73 -3.83 -15.35
CA ARG A 33 10.85 -2.39 -15.50
C ARG A 33 9.47 -1.76 -15.38
N ALA A 34 9.35 -0.72 -14.55
CA ALA A 34 8.12 0.06 -14.45
C ALA A 34 7.77 0.67 -15.82
N ASN A 35 6.57 0.41 -16.31
CA ASN A 35 6.01 1.16 -17.43
C ASN A 35 5.72 2.61 -17.01
N GLN A 36 5.44 3.48 -17.98
CA GLN A 36 5.27 4.91 -17.73
C GLN A 36 4.18 5.20 -16.68
N SER A 37 3.01 4.57 -16.81
CA SER A 37 1.91 4.77 -15.86
C SER A 37 2.26 4.35 -14.44
N SER A 38 2.93 3.20 -14.26
CA SER A 38 3.32 2.72 -12.93
C SER A 38 4.39 3.62 -12.32
N ARG A 39 5.36 4.05 -13.14
CA ARG A 39 6.38 5.01 -12.72
C ARG A 39 5.76 6.32 -12.25
N ASP A 40 4.79 6.85 -12.99
CA ASP A 40 4.13 8.12 -12.66
C ASP A 40 3.34 8.01 -11.35
N VAL A 41 2.58 6.93 -11.15
CA VAL A 41 1.88 6.68 -9.87
C VAL A 41 2.87 6.61 -8.70
N ILE A 42 3.96 5.83 -8.82
CA ILE A 42 4.95 5.67 -7.75
C ILE A 42 5.60 7.00 -7.40
N LEU A 43 6.02 7.76 -8.41
CA LEU A 43 6.68 9.05 -8.20
C LEU A 43 5.72 10.08 -7.61
N ARG A 44 4.47 10.16 -8.11
CA ARG A 44 3.47 11.08 -7.55
C ARG A 44 3.07 10.73 -6.13
N PHE A 45 2.97 9.45 -5.80
CA PHE A 45 2.70 9.03 -4.44
C PHE A 45 3.87 9.39 -3.51
N ALA A 46 5.11 9.27 -3.97
CA ALA A 46 6.29 9.72 -3.22
C ALA A 46 6.35 11.25 -3.06
N ASP A 47 5.92 12.01 -4.06
CA ASP A 47 5.77 13.48 -3.98
C ASP A 47 4.69 13.83 -2.93
N LEU A 48 3.52 13.17 -2.98
CA LEU A 48 2.44 13.35 -2.00
C LEU A 48 2.93 13.13 -0.57
N LEU A 49 3.64 12.04 -0.31
CA LEU A 49 4.21 11.79 1.01
C LEU A 49 5.29 12.82 1.38
N THR A 50 6.08 13.30 0.41
CA THR A 50 7.09 14.33 0.65
C THR A 50 6.45 15.62 1.13
N ASP A 51 5.35 16.03 0.52
CA ASP A 51 4.61 17.24 0.89
C ASP A 51 3.93 17.10 2.25
N ILE A 52 3.26 15.97 2.50
CA ILE A 52 2.56 15.72 3.77
C ILE A 52 3.52 15.58 4.95
N TYR A 53 4.60 14.83 4.79
CA TYR A 53 5.56 14.56 5.88
C TYR A 53 6.70 15.58 5.95
N GLY A 54 6.80 16.51 4.99
CA GLY A 54 7.87 17.51 4.93
C GLY A 54 9.26 16.93 4.72
N ARG A 55 9.37 15.69 4.21
CA ARG A 55 10.65 14.99 4.02
C ARG A 55 10.66 14.24 2.69
N ARG A 56 11.70 14.51 1.89
CA ARG A 56 11.90 13.84 0.61
C ARG A 56 11.96 12.32 0.75
N LEU A 57 11.05 11.64 0.05
CA LEU A 57 11.05 10.20 -0.11
C LEU A 57 11.87 9.81 -1.35
N ALA A 58 12.92 9.01 -1.19
CA ALA A 58 13.68 8.52 -2.32
C ALA A 58 13.00 7.27 -2.92
N VAL A 59 12.82 7.29 -4.25
CA VAL A 59 12.38 6.13 -5.02
C VAL A 59 13.55 5.64 -5.88
N THR A 60 13.95 4.40 -5.66
CA THR A 60 14.99 3.74 -6.45
C THR A 60 14.35 2.70 -7.37
N PHE A 61 14.45 2.89 -8.68
CA PHE A 61 14.08 1.87 -9.66
C PHE A 61 15.26 0.93 -9.85
N ALA A 62 15.31 -0.10 -9.02
CA ALA A 62 16.31 -1.13 -9.07
C ALA A 62 16.02 -2.17 -10.17
N GLY A 63 16.98 -3.06 -10.39
CA GLY A 63 16.86 -4.15 -11.33
C GLY A 63 15.90 -5.25 -10.86
N ARG A 64 16.16 -6.48 -11.34
CA ARG A 64 15.25 -7.61 -11.15
C ARG A 64 15.05 -8.05 -9.70
N ASN A 65 16.08 -7.88 -8.87
CA ASN A 65 16.18 -8.51 -7.56
C ASN A 65 16.37 -7.47 -6.46
N ILE A 66 15.94 -7.84 -5.25
CA ILE A 66 16.08 -7.02 -4.03
C ILE A 66 17.54 -6.63 -3.72
N GLN A 67 18.52 -7.45 -4.10
CA GLN A 67 19.96 -7.14 -3.94
C GLN A 67 20.44 -6.03 -4.89
N SER A 68 19.64 -5.63 -5.89
CA SER A 68 19.92 -4.48 -6.73
C SER A 68 19.55 -3.15 -6.07
N CYS A 69 18.90 -3.18 -4.91
CA CYS A 69 18.68 -2.00 -4.08
C CYS A 69 20.01 -1.62 -3.40
N PRO A 70 20.37 -0.32 -3.35
CA PRO A 70 21.67 0.12 -2.87
C PRO A 70 21.88 -0.15 -1.36
N ARG A 71 20.78 -0.25 -0.61
CA ARG A 71 20.75 -0.53 0.82
C ARG A 71 19.41 -1.20 1.19
N PRO A 72 19.30 -1.80 2.40
CA PRO A 72 18.01 -2.25 2.91
C PRO A 72 16.99 -1.11 2.93
N SER A 73 15.87 -1.30 2.21
CA SER A 73 14.78 -0.33 2.04
C SER A 73 13.61 -0.73 2.91
N ARG A 74 12.85 0.26 3.42
CA ARG A 74 11.66 -0.03 4.24
C ARG A 74 10.49 -0.51 3.41
N VAL A 75 10.50 -0.19 2.12
CA VAL A 75 9.46 -0.58 1.18
C VAL A 75 10.11 -1.20 -0.05
N TYR A 76 9.75 -2.44 -0.35
CA TYR A 76 10.12 -3.12 -1.58
C TYR A 76 8.88 -3.30 -2.46
N LEU A 77 8.86 -2.68 -3.63
CA LEU A 77 7.78 -2.80 -4.61
C LEU A 77 8.22 -3.68 -5.78
N ARG A 78 7.74 -4.92 -5.83
CA ARG A 78 7.95 -5.83 -6.94
C ARG A 78 6.88 -5.64 -8.01
N LEU A 79 7.30 -5.20 -9.20
CA LEU A 79 6.43 -5.13 -10.38
C LEU A 79 6.53 -6.40 -11.24
N TYR A 80 5.39 -6.82 -11.78
CA TYR A 80 5.28 -7.92 -12.74
C TYR A 80 4.11 -7.69 -13.70
N SER A 81 4.15 -8.23 -14.92
CA SER A 81 3.05 -8.05 -15.89
C SER A 81 2.45 -9.37 -16.33
N GLY A 82 3.26 -10.43 -16.33
CA GLY A 82 2.89 -11.78 -16.74
C GLY A 82 2.38 -12.64 -15.58
N ARG A 83 2.84 -13.89 -15.53
CA ARG A 83 2.45 -14.85 -14.48
C ARG A 83 2.94 -14.37 -13.10
N PRO A 84 2.16 -14.62 -12.03
CA PRO A 84 2.57 -14.33 -10.66
C PRO A 84 3.97 -14.85 -10.31
N PRO A 85 4.93 -13.99 -9.91
CA PRO A 85 6.33 -14.36 -9.74
C PRO A 85 6.59 -14.99 -8.36
N SER A 86 5.85 -16.04 -7.99
CA SER A 86 5.88 -16.68 -6.66
C SER A 86 7.30 -17.03 -6.17
N GLY A 87 8.16 -17.53 -7.07
CA GLY A 87 9.55 -17.87 -6.74
C GLY A 87 10.40 -16.64 -6.37
N LEU A 88 10.20 -15.51 -7.06
CA LEU A 88 10.91 -14.27 -6.80
C LEU A 88 10.36 -13.56 -5.56
N LEU A 89 9.04 -13.54 -5.37
CA LEU A 89 8.41 -13.05 -4.13
C LEU A 89 9.05 -13.73 -2.92
N ASN A 90 9.07 -15.07 -2.91
CA ASN A 90 9.63 -15.82 -1.79
C ASN A 90 11.15 -15.68 -1.66
N ALA A 91 11.87 -15.34 -2.73
CA ALA A 91 13.28 -15.01 -2.65
C ALA A 91 13.51 -13.67 -1.94
N ASP A 92 12.65 -12.68 -2.21
CA ASP A 92 12.68 -11.39 -1.52
C ASP A 92 12.37 -11.56 -0.04
N LEU A 93 11.33 -12.33 0.31
CA LEU A 93 10.97 -12.57 1.70
C LEU A 93 12.10 -13.22 2.49
N ARG A 94 12.85 -14.15 1.89
CA ARG A 94 14.05 -14.74 2.51
C ARG A 94 15.18 -13.73 2.69
N GLN A 95 15.31 -12.76 1.80
CA GLN A 95 16.29 -11.68 1.96
C GLN A 95 15.87 -10.74 3.09
N MET A 96 14.62 -10.29 3.07
CA MET A 96 14.05 -9.44 4.13
C MET A 96 14.12 -10.11 5.50
N ASP A 97 13.88 -11.41 5.57
CA ASP A 97 14.00 -12.19 6.81
C ASP A 97 15.40 -12.10 7.42
N ARG A 98 16.44 -12.14 6.58
CA ARG A 98 17.84 -11.95 7.01
C ARG A 98 18.17 -10.50 7.38
N ASP A 99 17.72 -9.56 6.56
CA ASP A 99 18.07 -8.15 6.71
C ASP A 99 17.41 -7.55 7.95
N TYR A 100 16.14 -7.91 8.19
CA TYR A 100 15.31 -7.38 9.27
C TYR A 100 15.21 -8.29 10.51
N ASP A 101 15.75 -9.52 10.47
CA ASP A 101 15.60 -10.55 11.52
C ASP A 101 14.12 -10.78 11.85
N ILE A 102 13.32 -11.11 10.81
CA ILE A 102 11.86 -11.36 10.92
C ILE A 102 11.59 -12.71 11.61
N ARG A 103 12.48 -13.69 11.37
CA ARG A 103 12.38 -15.09 11.84
C ARG A 103 11.16 -15.81 11.29
N LEU A 104 10.97 -15.72 9.97
CA LEU A 104 9.95 -16.51 9.28
C LEU A 104 10.12 -18.00 9.59
N PRO A 105 9.02 -18.77 9.75
CA PRO A 105 9.11 -20.20 9.99
C PRO A 105 9.97 -20.91 8.95
N ALA A 106 10.69 -21.95 9.36
CA ALA A 106 11.42 -22.80 8.43
C ALA A 106 10.46 -23.33 7.34
N HIS A 107 10.87 -23.22 6.08
CA HIS A 107 10.06 -23.57 4.91
C HIS A 107 8.80 -22.73 4.69
N TRP A 108 8.65 -21.58 5.36
CA TRP A 108 7.60 -20.61 5.06
C TRP A 108 7.60 -20.25 3.59
N ARG A 109 6.39 -20.20 3.01
CA ARG A 109 6.16 -19.72 1.65
C ARG A 109 4.91 -18.87 1.63
N GLU A 110 5.05 -17.68 1.06
CA GLU A 110 3.94 -16.78 0.79
C GLU A 110 3.36 -17.09 -0.59
N PRO A 111 2.06 -17.44 -0.68
CA PRO A 111 1.39 -17.55 -1.97
C PRO A 111 1.21 -16.16 -2.61
N VAL A 112 1.11 -16.13 -3.94
CA VAL A 112 0.53 -14.95 -4.62
C VAL A 112 -0.96 -15.18 -4.73
N ALA A 113 -1.74 -14.44 -3.95
CA ALA A 113 -3.18 -14.65 -3.80
C ALA A 113 -4.03 -13.65 -4.60
N SER A 114 -3.42 -12.56 -5.06
CA SER A 114 -4.11 -11.45 -5.73
C SER A 114 -3.18 -10.78 -6.77
N PRO A 115 -3.74 -10.01 -7.71
CA PRO A 115 -2.95 -9.26 -8.69
C PRO A 115 -2.04 -8.21 -8.02
N ALA A 116 -2.45 -7.68 -6.88
CA ALA A 116 -1.64 -6.83 -6.02
C ALA A 116 -1.77 -7.31 -4.57
N GLN A 117 -0.67 -7.28 -3.81
CA GLN A 117 -0.67 -7.62 -2.38
C GLN A 117 0.43 -6.89 -1.63
N THR A 118 0.10 -6.38 -0.46
CA THR A 118 1.03 -5.79 0.51
C THR A 118 1.16 -6.67 1.73
N ASN A 119 2.39 -6.87 2.19
CA ASN A 119 2.66 -7.54 3.45
C ASN A 119 3.66 -6.73 4.27
N GLY A 120 3.23 -6.32 5.47
CA GLY A 120 4.09 -5.72 6.49
C GLY A 120 4.74 -6.79 7.36
N TYR A 121 6.04 -6.66 7.60
CA TYR A 121 6.82 -7.56 8.45
C TYR A 121 7.53 -6.78 9.54
N PHE A 122 7.58 -7.39 10.73
CA PHE A 122 8.22 -6.83 11.92
C PHE A 122 9.28 -7.78 12.42
N GLY A 123 10.54 -7.37 12.29
CA GLY A 123 11.70 -8.09 12.79
C GLY A 123 12.46 -7.30 13.85
N TYR A 124 13.48 -7.90 14.44
CA TYR A 124 14.28 -7.27 15.49
C TYR A 124 15.08 -6.05 15.01
N ARG A 125 15.28 -5.89 13.70
CA ARG A 125 16.01 -4.77 13.09
C ARG A 125 15.08 -3.73 12.44
N GLY A 126 13.78 -3.81 12.73
CA GLY A 126 12.78 -2.82 12.32
C GLY A 126 11.65 -3.40 11.47
N ALA A 127 10.79 -2.50 10.99
CA ALA A 127 9.69 -2.83 10.09
C ALA A 127 10.10 -2.72 8.61
N VAL A 128 9.46 -3.54 7.77
CA VAL A 128 9.62 -3.54 6.32
C VAL A 128 8.32 -4.01 5.64
N ALA A 129 7.98 -3.41 4.51
CA ALA A 129 6.86 -3.83 3.67
C ALA A 129 7.34 -4.40 2.34
N HIS A 130 6.68 -5.47 1.87
CA HIS A 130 6.81 -5.99 0.51
C HIS A 130 5.48 -5.86 -0.21
N LEU A 131 5.49 -5.13 -1.32
CA LEU A 131 4.38 -4.99 -2.24
C LEU A 131 4.72 -5.83 -3.46
N LEU A 132 3.78 -6.66 -3.89
CA LEU A 132 3.82 -7.32 -5.19
C LEU A 132 2.66 -6.77 -6.00
N VAL A 133 2.94 -6.01 -7.06
CA VAL A 133 1.90 -5.32 -7.84
C VAL A 133 2.00 -5.69 -9.30
N ARG A 134 0.86 -6.11 -9.87
CA ARG A 134 0.76 -6.32 -11.29
C ARG A 134 0.67 -4.98 -12.02
N GLN A 135 1.51 -4.80 -13.03
CA GLN A 135 1.44 -3.67 -13.95
C GLN A 135 0.95 -4.13 -15.33
N ALA A 136 0.58 -3.14 -16.15
CA ALA A 136 0.12 -3.41 -17.51
C ALA A 136 1.20 -4.06 -18.40
N PRO A 137 0.87 -5.15 -19.12
CA PRO A 137 1.80 -5.83 -20.01
C PRO A 137 2.01 -5.13 -21.36
N ALA A 138 1.11 -4.21 -21.73
CA ALA A 138 1.11 -3.52 -23.02
C ALA A 138 0.73 -2.04 -22.86
N THR A 139 1.00 -1.24 -23.89
CA THR A 139 0.70 0.20 -23.91
C THR A 139 -0.71 0.52 -24.41
N ASN A 140 -1.33 -0.38 -25.20
CA ASN A 140 -2.68 -0.20 -25.74
C ASN A 140 -3.70 -0.84 -24.81
N LEU A 141 -4.05 -0.12 -23.75
CA LEU A 141 -5.01 -0.56 -22.74
C LEU A 141 -6.36 0.14 -22.95
N SER A 142 -7.43 -0.60 -22.74
CA SER A 142 -8.76 -0.03 -22.51
C SER A 142 -8.79 0.83 -21.23
N ASP A 143 -9.82 1.66 -21.09
CA ASP A 143 -9.97 2.52 -19.91
C ASP A 143 -10.13 1.71 -18.61
N VAL A 144 -10.83 0.57 -18.68
CA VAL A 144 -10.98 -0.36 -17.55
C VAL A 144 -9.63 -0.94 -17.12
N GLU A 145 -8.82 -1.42 -18.07
CA GLU A 145 -7.49 -1.95 -17.76
C GLU A 145 -6.58 -0.87 -17.17
N ARG A 146 -6.60 0.34 -17.74
CA ARG A 146 -5.80 1.46 -17.24
C ARG A 146 -6.19 1.85 -15.81
N ALA A 147 -7.50 1.97 -15.55
CA ALA A 147 -8.02 2.24 -14.22
C ALA A 147 -7.63 1.15 -13.22
N PHE A 148 -7.74 -0.12 -13.62
CA PHE A 148 -7.41 -1.28 -12.78
C PHE A 148 -5.95 -1.26 -12.34
N TYR A 149 -4.99 -1.20 -13.26
CA TYR A 149 -3.56 -1.24 -12.90
C TYR A 149 -3.14 -0.02 -12.07
N ARG A 150 -3.74 1.15 -12.34
CA ARG A 150 -3.53 2.34 -11.52
C ARG A 150 -4.09 2.14 -10.11
N SER A 151 -5.33 1.68 -10.01
CA SER A 151 -6.06 1.57 -8.75
C SER A 151 -5.39 0.61 -7.77
N ILE A 152 -5.01 -0.58 -8.23
CA ILE A 152 -4.34 -1.57 -7.37
C ILE A 152 -2.97 -1.05 -6.91
N LEU A 153 -2.23 -0.33 -7.75
CA LEU A 153 -0.94 0.24 -7.36
C LEU A 153 -1.09 1.36 -6.31
N ILE A 154 -2.10 2.23 -6.46
CA ILE A 154 -2.41 3.27 -5.48
C ILE A 154 -2.80 2.62 -4.14
N GLU A 155 -3.64 1.59 -4.17
CA GLU A 155 -4.08 0.86 -2.98
C GLU A 155 -2.91 0.31 -2.18
N GLU A 156 -2.02 -0.46 -2.82
CA GLU A 156 -0.89 -1.07 -2.11
C GLU A 156 0.09 -0.03 -1.56
N LEU A 157 0.34 1.05 -2.32
CA LEU A 157 1.17 2.15 -1.85
C LEU A 157 0.57 2.82 -0.60
N PHE A 158 -0.76 2.97 -0.55
CA PHE A 158 -1.46 3.54 0.59
C PHE A 158 -1.52 2.61 1.80
N GLN A 159 -1.80 1.32 1.59
CA GLN A 159 -1.82 0.30 2.65
C GLN A 159 -0.48 0.23 3.40
N VAL A 160 0.64 0.41 2.71
CA VAL A 160 1.99 0.41 3.32
C VAL A 160 2.17 1.53 4.34
N VAL A 161 1.63 2.71 4.06
CA VAL A 161 1.79 3.89 4.93
C VAL A 161 0.79 3.87 6.07
N SER A 162 -0.46 3.55 5.75
CA SER A 162 -1.55 3.50 6.73
C SER A 162 -1.47 2.26 7.63
N PHE A 163 -0.75 1.22 7.20
CA PHE A 163 -0.86 -0.14 7.76
C PHE A 163 -2.32 -0.61 7.85
N GLY A 164 -3.19 -0.03 7.02
CA GLY A 164 -4.60 -0.32 7.01
C GLY A 164 -4.86 -1.64 6.30
N ALA A 165 -5.73 -2.46 6.88
CA ALA A 165 -6.33 -3.59 6.20
C ALA A 165 -7.62 -3.14 5.52
N ASP A 166 -8.04 -3.87 4.49
CA ASP A 166 -9.32 -3.63 3.85
C ASP A 166 -10.47 -3.81 4.84
N VAL A 167 -11.44 -2.90 4.75
CA VAL A 167 -12.62 -2.82 5.60
C VAL A 167 -13.83 -3.17 4.75
N LEU A 168 -14.46 -4.29 5.07
CA LEU A 168 -15.69 -4.71 4.41
C LEU A 168 -16.83 -3.73 4.71
N LYS A 169 -17.38 -3.15 3.65
CA LYS A 169 -18.53 -2.26 3.67
C LYS A 169 -19.76 -3.03 3.20
N PHE A 170 -20.71 -3.25 4.12
CA PHE A 170 -21.95 -3.98 3.83
C PHE A 170 -23.15 -3.07 3.53
N ASP A 171 -23.13 -1.83 4.04
CA ASP A 171 -24.10 -0.81 3.68
C ASP A 171 -23.77 -0.33 2.27
N LEU A 172 -24.65 -0.56 1.30
CA LEU A 172 -24.43 -0.18 -0.10
C LEU A 172 -24.85 1.27 -0.40
N ASP A 173 -25.62 1.90 0.49
CA ASP A 173 -26.25 3.21 0.24
C ASP A 173 -25.35 4.37 0.68
N ARG A 174 -24.35 4.10 1.53
CA ARG A 174 -23.35 5.11 1.93
C ARG A 174 -22.26 5.28 0.88
N PRO A 175 -21.73 6.49 0.64
CA PRO A 175 -20.55 6.65 -0.19
C PRO A 175 -19.32 5.98 0.46
N PHE A 176 -18.30 5.72 -0.35
CA PHE A 176 -16.99 5.35 0.17
C PHE A 176 -16.32 6.57 0.81
N LEU A 177 -15.67 6.34 1.95
CA LEU A 177 -14.84 7.33 2.63
C LEU A 177 -13.35 7.05 2.38
N SER A 178 -12.95 5.80 2.14
CA SER A 178 -11.55 5.40 2.02
C SER A 178 -11.35 4.39 0.90
N LYS A 179 -10.19 4.42 0.25
CA LYS A 179 -9.72 3.40 -0.68
C LYS A 179 -9.64 2.01 -0.04
N LEU A 180 -9.48 1.94 1.28
CA LEU A 180 -9.46 0.68 2.03
C LEU A 180 -10.86 0.12 2.31
N GLN A 181 -11.93 0.81 1.92
CA GLN A 181 -13.27 0.24 2.02
C GLN A 181 -13.61 -0.55 0.76
N GLU A 182 -14.13 -1.75 0.94
CA GLU A 182 -14.53 -2.62 -0.17
C GLU A 182 -15.92 -3.22 0.02
N HIS A 183 -16.66 -3.32 -1.08
CA HIS A 183 -17.84 -4.17 -1.19
C HIS A 183 -17.40 -5.59 -1.56
N PRO A 184 -17.87 -6.62 -0.83
CA PRO A 184 -17.48 -7.99 -1.13
C PRO A 184 -18.01 -8.39 -2.52
N VAL A 185 -17.09 -8.74 -3.43
CA VAL A 185 -17.41 -9.26 -4.77
C VAL A 185 -16.87 -10.67 -4.94
N ASN A 186 -17.63 -11.54 -5.63
CA ASN A 186 -17.20 -12.91 -5.88
C ASN A 186 -16.55 -13.03 -7.27
N LEU A 187 -15.23 -12.82 -7.32
CA LEU A 187 -14.45 -12.87 -8.56
C LEU A 187 -13.68 -14.19 -8.76
N ARG A 188 -13.92 -15.20 -7.91
CA ARG A 188 -13.09 -16.43 -7.83
C ARG A 188 -12.98 -17.23 -9.12
N ASN A 189 -13.97 -17.09 -10.01
CA ASN A 189 -14.07 -17.82 -11.28
C ASN A 189 -13.57 -17.01 -12.49
N PHE A 190 -13.17 -15.76 -12.29
CA PHE A 190 -12.67 -14.91 -13.35
C PHE A 190 -11.15 -14.88 -13.34
N SER A 191 -10.56 -14.86 -14.53
CA SER A 191 -9.12 -14.68 -14.70
C SER A 191 -8.74 -13.25 -14.34
N TRP A 192 -7.66 -13.04 -13.59
CA TRP A 192 -7.13 -11.69 -13.31
C TRP A 192 -6.78 -10.91 -14.59
N TYR A 193 -6.64 -11.62 -15.72
CA TYR A 193 -6.33 -11.03 -17.02
C TYR A 193 -7.58 -10.62 -17.79
N SER A 194 -8.79 -10.94 -17.32
CA SER A 194 -10.03 -10.63 -18.02
C SER A 194 -10.57 -9.26 -17.63
N THR A 195 -11.21 -8.59 -18.57
CA THR A 195 -11.85 -7.28 -18.35
C THR A 195 -12.96 -7.38 -17.30
N GLU A 196 -13.67 -8.50 -17.21
CA GLU A 196 -14.73 -8.74 -16.23
C GLU A 196 -14.19 -8.78 -14.80
N PHE A 197 -13.03 -9.42 -14.59
CA PHE A 197 -12.37 -9.38 -13.28
C PHE A 197 -11.98 -7.95 -12.91
N MET A 198 -11.36 -7.23 -13.86
CA MET A 198 -10.88 -5.87 -13.62
C MET A 198 -12.03 -4.90 -13.35
N ALA A 199 -13.10 -4.96 -14.13
CA ALA A 199 -14.31 -4.17 -13.92
C ALA A 199 -15.00 -4.52 -12.59
N GLY A 200 -15.06 -5.81 -12.25
CA GLY A 200 -15.61 -6.26 -10.98
C GLY A 200 -14.84 -5.74 -9.77
N LEU A 201 -13.50 -5.72 -9.85
CA LEU A 201 -12.65 -5.18 -8.77
C LEU A 201 -12.74 -3.65 -8.69
N LEU A 202 -12.78 -2.95 -9.84
CA LEU A 202 -12.98 -1.50 -9.86
C LEU A 202 -14.36 -1.05 -9.34
N ALA A 203 -15.33 -1.96 -9.32
CA ALA A 203 -16.65 -1.71 -8.74
C ALA A 203 -16.70 -2.02 -7.24
N SER A 204 -15.72 -2.74 -6.68
CA SER A 204 -15.72 -3.10 -5.26
C SER A 204 -15.17 -2.01 -4.36
N ASN A 205 -14.28 -1.14 -4.84
CA ASN A 205 -13.70 -0.08 -4.03
C ASN A 205 -13.41 1.17 -4.88
N PRO A 206 -13.08 2.33 -4.26
CA PRO A 206 -12.66 3.53 -4.99
C PRO A 206 -11.49 3.25 -5.92
N GLN A 207 -11.38 3.96 -7.05
CA GLN A 207 -10.30 3.76 -8.02
C GLN A 207 -8.98 4.42 -7.57
N GLY A 208 -9.02 5.33 -6.61
CA GLY A 208 -7.90 6.08 -6.06
C GLY A 208 -8.14 6.45 -4.60
N LEU A 209 -7.29 7.30 -4.04
CA LEU A 209 -7.42 7.80 -2.68
C LEU A 209 -8.66 8.68 -2.55
N CYS A 210 -9.42 8.47 -1.49
CA CYS A 210 -10.49 9.36 -1.07
C CYS A 210 -9.93 10.50 -0.20
N SER A 211 -10.73 11.55 0.01
CA SER A 211 -10.29 12.69 0.81
C SER A 211 -9.93 12.32 2.25
N PHE A 212 -10.66 11.38 2.85
CA PHE A 212 -10.31 10.86 4.17
C PHE A 212 -8.95 10.14 4.18
N ASP A 213 -8.54 9.50 3.08
CA ASP A 213 -7.22 8.86 3.00
C ASP A 213 -6.10 9.90 3.08
N VAL A 214 -6.28 11.04 2.39
CA VAL A 214 -5.35 12.17 2.47
C VAL A 214 -5.34 12.76 3.88
N MET A 215 -6.51 12.90 4.51
CA MET A 215 -6.62 13.33 5.91
C MET A 215 -5.94 12.36 6.88
N MET A 216 -6.06 11.06 6.64
CA MET A 216 -5.37 10.02 7.39
C MET A 216 -3.86 10.14 7.23
N LEU A 217 -3.34 10.41 6.03
CA LEU A 217 -1.90 10.65 5.83
C LEU A 217 -1.41 11.86 6.64
N HIS A 218 -2.16 12.97 6.66
CA HIS A 218 -1.85 14.12 7.52
C HIS A 218 -1.90 13.78 9.01
N ALA A 219 -2.89 13.00 9.44
CA ALA A 219 -2.99 12.55 10.82
C ALA A 219 -1.79 11.68 11.22
N LEU A 220 -1.40 10.74 10.36
CA LEU A 220 -0.25 9.86 10.58
C LEU A 220 1.06 10.65 10.65
N ALA A 221 1.24 11.65 9.78
CA ALA A 221 2.41 12.52 9.78
C ALA A 221 2.47 13.43 11.02
N GLY A 222 1.34 14.08 11.35
CA GLY A 222 1.25 15.06 12.43
C GLY A 222 1.23 14.46 13.84
N SER A 223 0.78 13.21 13.99
CA SER A 223 0.58 12.60 15.31
C SER A 223 1.87 12.34 16.08
N GLY A 224 3.00 12.13 15.38
CA GLY A 224 4.29 11.82 16.00
C GLY A 224 4.28 10.56 16.89
N LEU A 225 3.28 9.69 16.73
CA LEU A 225 3.09 8.53 17.58
C LEU A 225 4.13 7.46 17.29
N ASN A 226 4.63 6.85 18.36
CA ASN A 226 5.46 5.64 18.23
C ASN A 226 4.65 4.48 17.66
N SER A 227 3.34 4.38 17.97
CA SER A 227 2.44 3.35 17.44
C SER A 227 1.10 3.96 17.03
N VAL A 228 0.75 3.85 15.75
CA VAL A 228 -0.46 4.46 15.18
C VAL A 228 -1.71 3.60 15.31
N ASN A 229 -1.58 2.33 15.68
CA ASN A 229 -2.69 1.41 15.96
C ASN A 229 -3.24 1.57 17.40
N SER A 230 -3.30 2.81 17.89
CA SER A 230 -3.56 3.12 19.30
C SER A 230 -4.69 4.15 19.43
N PRO A 231 -5.46 4.17 20.55
CA PRO A 231 -6.50 5.16 20.77
C PRO A 231 -6.02 6.62 20.71
N GLU A 232 -4.72 6.83 20.90
CA GLU A 232 -4.03 8.11 20.75
C GLU A 232 -4.19 8.70 19.35
N LEU A 233 -4.19 7.89 18.28
CA LEU A 233 -4.38 8.40 16.92
C LEU A 233 -5.79 8.98 16.75
N ILE A 234 -6.81 8.27 17.23
CA ILE A 234 -8.20 8.74 17.16
C ILE A 234 -8.34 10.05 17.94
N ARG A 235 -7.81 10.12 19.16
CA ARG A 235 -7.82 11.36 19.95
C ARG A 235 -7.07 12.50 19.26
N PHE A 236 -5.95 12.21 18.58
CA PHE A 236 -5.24 13.21 17.79
C PHE A 236 -6.11 13.73 16.65
N MET A 237 -6.78 12.84 15.92
CA MET A 237 -7.68 13.22 14.84
C MET A 237 -8.85 14.08 15.34
N GLU A 238 -9.51 13.68 16.44
CA GLU A 238 -10.60 14.44 17.06
C GLU A 238 -10.14 15.83 17.50
N THR A 239 -8.95 15.92 18.12
CA THR A 239 -8.41 17.19 18.63
C THR A 239 -7.99 18.14 17.51
N ASN A 240 -7.54 17.60 16.37
CA ASN A 240 -6.97 18.37 15.27
C ASN A 240 -7.86 18.38 14.02
N PHE A 241 -9.13 17.99 14.14
CA PHE A 241 -10.01 17.70 13.02
C PHE A 241 -10.03 18.83 11.98
N ASP A 242 -10.37 20.05 12.38
CA ASP A 242 -10.43 21.21 11.47
C ASP A 242 -9.10 21.50 10.77
N ALA A 243 -7.97 21.28 11.47
CA ALA A 243 -6.65 21.50 10.89
C ALA A 243 -6.31 20.41 9.87
N LEU A 244 -6.67 19.15 10.16
CA LEU A 244 -6.51 18.03 9.24
C LEU A 244 -7.39 18.18 8.00
N VAL A 245 -8.64 18.62 8.16
CA VAL A 245 -9.55 18.92 7.05
C VAL A 245 -8.93 19.97 6.12
N ARG A 246 -8.52 21.14 6.65
CA ARG A 246 -7.90 22.20 5.84
C ARG A 246 -6.63 21.76 5.13
N ALA A 247 -5.76 21.00 5.81
CA ALA A 247 -4.53 20.48 5.22
C ALA A 247 -4.83 19.51 4.06
N SER A 248 -5.87 18.68 4.23
CA SER A 248 -6.35 17.74 3.22
C SER A 248 -6.91 18.47 2.01
N GLU A 249 -7.80 19.44 2.20
CA GLU A 249 -8.37 20.27 1.12
C GLU A 249 -7.27 20.94 0.29
N THR A 250 -6.26 21.52 0.96
CA THR A 250 -5.10 22.11 0.30
C THR A 250 -4.40 21.07 -0.58
N THR A 251 -4.11 19.89 -0.04
CA THR A 251 -3.43 18.81 -0.77
C THR A 251 -4.26 18.28 -1.94
N ILE A 252 -5.57 18.08 -1.74
CA ILE A 252 -6.49 17.55 -2.75
C ILE A 252 -6.66 18.55 -3.91
N SER A 253 -6.55 19.85 -3.63
CA SER A 253 -6.63 20.89 -4.65
C SER A 253 -5.42 20.95 -5.58
N GLU A 254 -4.30 20.29 -5.22
CA GLU A 254 -3.09 20.31 -6.04
C GLU A 254 -3.26 19.44 -7.31
N PRO A 255 -3.19 20.05 -8.52
CA PRO A 255 -3.44 19.32 -9.77
C PRO A 255 -2.48 18.16 -10.04
N SER A 256 -1.28 18.21 -9.44
CA SER A 256 -0.27 17.15 -9.54
C SER A 256 -0.72 15.82 -8.93
N TYR A 257 -1.65 15.85 -7.96
CA TYR A 257 -2.15 14.67 -7.26
C TYR A 257 -3.44 14.10 -7.83
N ALA A 258 -4.08 14.78 -8.79
CA ALA A 258 -5.35 14.35 -9.39
C ALA A 258 -5.33 12.91 -9.93
N MET A 259 -4.17 12.38 -10.34
CA MET A 259 -4.07 10.99 -10.80
C MET A 259 -4.13 9.93 -9.69
N LEU A 260 -3.87 10.33 -8.44
CA LEU A 260 -3.89 9.45 -7.27
C LEU A 260 -5.27 9.44 -6.59
N LEU A 261 -6.09 10.46 -6.83
CA LEU A 261 -7.35 10.69 -6.14
C LEU A 261 -8.52 10.06 -6.91
N ASP A 262 -9.56 9.64 -6.18
CA ASP A 262 -10.86 9.31 -6.78
C ASP A 262 -11.81 10.51 -6.66
N PRO A 263 -12.29 11.09 -7.78
CA PRO A 263 -13.20 12.23 -7.74
C PRO A 263 -14.58 11.90 -7.17
N ASN A 264 -14.94 10.62 -7.00
CA ASN A 264 -16.26 10.20 -6.49
C ASN A 264 -16.29 10.00 -4.97
N CYS A 265 -15.17 10.18 -4.27
CA CYS A 265 -15.09 10.19 -2.80
C CYS A 265 -14.26 11.37 -2.30
N SER A 266 -14.52 12.55 -2.86
CA SER A 266 -13.83 13.80 -2.51
C SER A 266 -14.40 14.50 -1.28
N ASP A 267 -15.55 14.07 -0.77
CA ASP A 267 -16.15 14.66 0.43
C ASP A 267 -15.32 14.29 1.66
N LEU A 268 -14.93 15.29 2.44
CA LEU A 268 -14.35 15.07 3.77
C LEU A 268 -15.48 14.78 4.77
N PRO A 269 -15.20 14.06 5.86
CA PRO A 269 -16.17 13.90 6.93
C PRO A 269 -16.62 15.27 7.46
N ASP A 270 -17.92 15.41 7.73
CA ASP A 270 -18.51 16.53 8.46
C ASP A 270 -18.40 16.34 9.99
#